data_AF-A0ABD2EY63-F1
#
_entry.id   AF-A0ABD2EY63-F1
#
_cell.length_a   1.000
_cell.length_b   1.000
_cell.length_c   1.000
_cell.angle_alpha   90.00
_cell.angle_beta   90.00
_cell.angle_gamma   90.00
#
_symmetry.space_group_name_H-M   'P 1'
#
loop_
_entity.id
_entity.type
_entity.pdbx_description
1 polymer ?
#
loop_
_entity_poly.entity_id
_entity_poly.type
_entity_poly.pdbx_seq_one_letter_code
_entity_poly.pdbx_strand_id
1 'polypeptide(L)'
;MKRAAAKHLIERYYHQLTEGCGNEACTNEFCASCPTFLRMDNNAAAIKALELYKINAKLCDPHPSKKGASSAYLENSKGTPNNSCSEIKMNRKGARVDFKEMIAMENPADLKKQLYVEFEGEQGVDEGGVSKEFFQLVVEEIFNPDIGMFTYDESTKLFWFNPSSFETEGQFTLIGIVLGLAIYNNCILDVHFPMVVYRKLMGKKGTFRDLGDSHPVLYQSLKDLLEYEGNVEDDMMITFQISQTDLFGNPMMYDLKENGDKIPITNENRKEFVNLYSDYILNKSVEKQFKAFRRGFHMVTNESPLKYLFRPEEIELLICGSRNLDFQALEETTEYDGGYTRDSVLIREFWEIVHSFTDEQKRLFLQFTTGTDRAPVGGLGKLKMIIAKNGPDTERLPTSHTCFNVLLLPEYSSKEKLKERLLKAITYAKGFGML
;
A
#
# COMPACT_ATOMS: atom_id res chain seq x y z
N MET A 1 10.17 29.34 -30.31
CA MET A 1 9.73 29.79 -28.97
C MET A 1 9.22 28.59 -28.18
N LYS A 2 9.70 28.37 -26.95
CA LYS A 2 9.27 27.24 -26.09
C LYS A 2 7.78 27.42 -25.76
N ARG A 3 6.96 26.37 -25.96
CA ARG A 3 5.49 26.37 -25.76
C ARG A 3 5.05 26.94 -24.40
N ALA A 4 5.87 26.75 -23.36
CA ALA A 4 5.65 27.31 -22.02
C ALA A 4 5.78 28.84 -21.94
N ALA A 5 6.71 29.45 -22.67
CA ALA A 5 6.92 30.91 -22.66
C ALA A 5 5.78 31.65 -23.40
N ALA A 6 5.25 31.04 -24.46
CA ALA A 6 4.09 31.56 -25.18
C ALA A 6 2.83 31.53 -24.29
N LYS A 7 2.61 30.43 -23.57
CA LYS A 7 1.48 30.28 -22.64
C LYS A 7 1.50 31.37 -21.56
N HIS A 8 2.64 31.57 -20.91
CA HIS A 8 2.80 32.58 -19.86
C HIS A 8 2.58 34.01 -20.37
N LEU A 9 3.01 34.32 -21.60
CA LEU A 9 2.76 35.65 -22.19
C LEU A 9 1.30 35.89 -22.51
N ILE A 10 0.60 34.89 -23.04
CA ILE A 10 -0.84 34.97 -23.32
C ILE A 10 -1.63 35.14 -22.03
N GLU A 11 -1.27 34.43 -20.96
CA GLU A 11 -1.86 34.59 -19.63
C GLU A 11 -1.67 36.02 -19.09
N ARG A 12 -0.50 36.63 -19.29
CA ARG A 12 -0.28 38.03 -18.90
C ARG A 12 -1.15 39.02 -19.67
N TYR A 13 -1.36 38.83 -20.98
CA TYR A 13 -2.30 39.67 -21.73
C TYR A 13 -3.74 39.47 -21.24
N TYR A 14 -4.11 38.23 -20.90
CA TYR A 14 -5.44 37.93 -20.36
C TYR A 14 -5.69 38.66 -19.03
N HIS A 15 -4.78 38.53 -18.05
CA HIS A 15 -4.88 39.25 -16.77
C HIS A 15 -4.88 40.77 -16.95
N GLN A 16 -4.13 41.30 -17.91
CA GLN A 16 -4.14 42.74 -18.20
C GLN A 16 -5.51 43.24 -18.70
N LEU A 17 -6.23 42.43 -19.47
CA LEU A 17 -7.55 42.77 -20.01
C LEU A 17 -8.69 42.54 -19.01
N THR A 18 -8.53 41.63 -18.05
CA THR A 18 -9.57 41.28 -17.07
C THR A 18 -9.40 42.00 -15.73
N GLU A 19 -8.18 42.04 -15.20
CA GLU A 19 -7.85 42.56 -13.87
C GLU A 19 -7.12 43.91 -13.94
N GLY A 20 -6.30 44.08 -14.98
CA GLY A 20 -5.49 45.28 -15.18
C GLY A 20 -4.22 45.31 -14.33
N CYS A 21 -3.36 46.28 -14.58
CA CYS A 21 -2.04 46.37 -13.94
C CYS A 21 -2.03 46.98 -12.53
N GLY A 22 -3.17 47.51 -12.05
CA GLY A 22 -3.30 48.11 -10.72
C GLY A 22 -2.79 49.55 -10.59
N ASN A 23 -2.31 50.17 -11.67
CA ASN A 23 -1.95 51.59 -11.73
C ASN A 23 -3.16 52.46 -12.15
N GLU A 24 -3.60 53.38 -11.29
CA GLU A 24 -4.75 54.26 -11.54
C GLU A 24 -4.51 55.30 -12.65
N ALA A 25 -3.24 55.58 -12.97
CA ALA A 25 -2.84 56.47 -14.08
C ALA A 25 -2.36 55.69 -15.31
N CYS A 26 -2.81 54.44 -15.49
CA CYS A 26 -2.40 53.62 -16.64
C CYS A 26 -2.84 54.25 -17.97
N THR A 27 -1.90 54.44 -18.90
CA THR A 27 -2.15 54.98 -20.25
C THR A 27 -2.26 53.90 -21.32
N ASN A 28 -2.23 52.62 -20.94
CA ASN A 28 -2.31 51.52 -21.90
C ASN A 28 -3.76 51.22 -22.27
N GLU A 29 -4.09 51.43 -23.55
CA GLU A 29 -5.42 51.18 -24.12
C GLU A 29 -5.89 49.73 -24.06
N PHE A 30 -4.99 48.78 -23.74
CA PHE A 30 -5.31 47.36 -23.60
C PHE A 30 -5.22 46.88 -22.14
N CYS A 31 -5.49 47.75 -21.18
CA CYS A 31 -5.41 47.46 -19.75
C CYS A 31 -6.70 47.85 -19.03
N ALA A 32 -7.25 46.94 -18.23
CA ALA A 32 -8.46 47.19 -17.46
C ALA A 32 -8.31 48.27 -16.38
N SER A 33 -7.08 48.68 -16.04
CA SER A 33 -6.80 49.82 -15.15
C SER A 33 -6.75 51.17 -15.89
N CYS A 34 -6.85 51.19 -17.22
CA CYS A 34 -6.90 52.44 -17.98
C CYS A 34 -8.34 53.00 -17.97
N PRO A 35 -8.55 54.30 -17.65
CA PRO A 35 -9.89 54.89 -17.56
C PRO A 35 -10.69 54.85 -18.86
N THR A 36 -10.00 54.75 -20.01
CA THR A 36 -10.62 54.70 -21.34
C THR A 36 -10.87 53.27 -21.83
N PHE A 37 -10.51 52.25 -21.05
CA PHE A 37 -10.68 50.84 -21.44
C PHE A 37 -12.13 50.38 -21.31
N LEU A 38 -12.69 49.87 -22.41
CA LEU A 38 -14.00 49.24 -22.39
C LEU A 38 -13.90 47.81 -21.86
N ARG A 39 -14.55 47.51 -20.73
CA ARG A 39 -14.58 46.14 -20.18
C ARG A 39 -15.26 45.19 -21.15
N MET A 40 -14.70 44.00 -21.27
CA MET A 40 -15.20 42.90 -22.10
C MET A 40 -15.39 41.64 -21.26
N ASP A 41 -16.17 40.68 -21.76
CA ASP A 41 -16.35 39.39 -21.10
C ASP A 41 -15.08 38.51 -21.21
N ASN A 42 -15.02 37.46 -20.39
CA ASN A 42 -13.85 36.58 -20.28
C ASN A 42 -13.52 35.86 -21.60
N ASN A 43 -14.52 35.52 -22.42
CA ASN A 43 -14.29 34.82 -23.69
C ASN A 43 -13.72 35.78 -24.73
N ALA A 44 -14.25 37.01 -24.79
CA ALA A 44 -13.72 38.09 -25.62
C ALA A 44 -12.30 38.48 -25.19
N ALA A 45 -12.01 38.52 -23.88
CA ALA A 45 -10.67 38.78 -23.36
C ALA A 45 -9.65 37.70 -23.75
N ALA A 46 -10.04 36.42 -23.74
CA ALA A 46 -9.17 35.31 -24.17
C ALA A 46 -8.84 35.39 -25.67
N ILE A 47 -9.83 35.71 -26.51
CA ILE A 47 -9.62 35.90 -27.95
C ILE A 47 -8.71 37.12 -28.19
N LYS A 48 -8.96 38.23 -27.49
CA LYS A 48 -8.16 39.45 -27.61
C LYS A 48 -6.73 39.27 -27.12
N ALA A 49 -6.50 38.49 -26.07
CA ALA A 49 -5.16 38.16 -25.56
C ALA A 49 -4.32 37.40 -26.61
N LEU A 50 -4.94 36.51 -27.39
CA LEU A 50 -4.28 35.82 -28.51
C LEU A 50 -3.95 36.77 -29.65
N GLU A 51 -4.82 37.74 -29.95
CA GLU A 51 -4.56 38.78 -30.96
C GLU A 51 -3.40 39.70 -30.53
N LEU A 52 -3.38 40.15 -29.27
CA LEU A 52 -2.34 41.02 -28.72
C LEU A 52 -0.98 40.31 -28.67
N TYR A 53 -0.97 39.01 -28.37
CA TYR A 53 0.23 38.18 -28.44
C TYR A 53 0.77 38.07 -29.88
N LYS A 54 -0.10 37.91 -30.88
CA LYS A 54 0.32 37.83 -32.29
C LYS A 54 0.99 39.11 -32.80
N ILE A 55 0.60 40.27 -32.27
CA ILE A 55 1.15 41.58 -32.66
C ILE A 55 2.22 42.11 -31.70
N ASN A 56 2.61 41.33 -30.67
CA ASN A 56 3.53 41.76 -29.60
C ASN A 56 3.14 43.12 -28.98
N ALA A 57 1.86 43.28 -28.64
CA ALA A 57 1.36 44.54 -28.08
C ALA A 57 2.02 44.87 -26.72
N LYS A 58 2.01 46.14 -26.32
CA LYS A 58 2.65 46.57 -25.07
C LYS A 58 1.96 45.97 -23.84
N LEU A 59 2.74 45.27 -23.00
CA LEU A 59 2.33 44.82 -21.66
C LEU A 59 2.66 45.90 -20.63
N CYS A 60 1.80 46.05 -19.62
CA CYS A 60 2.05 46.87 -18.45
C CYS A 60 2.95 46.14 -17.45
N ASP A 61 3.75 46.92 -16.72
CA ASP A 61 4.49 46.42 -15.57
C ASP A 61 3.54 46.28 -14.36
N PRO A 62 3.61 45.19 -13.57
CA PRO A 62 2.72 44.99 -12.42
C PRO A 62 2.94 46.07 -11.34
N HIS A 63 1.90 46.78 -10.94
CA HIS A 63 1.96 47.78 -9.85
C HIS A 63 1.62 47.11 -8.50
N PRO A 64 2.41 47.33 -7.42
CA PRO A 64 2.31 46.55 -6.17
C PRO A 64 1.08 46.78 -5.28
N SER A 65 0.02 47.45 -5.74
CA SER A 65 -1.06 47.97 -4.87
C SER A 65 -2.40 47.21 -4.90
N LYS A 66 -2.51 46.04 -5.53
CA LYS A 66 -3.63 45.12 -5.26
C LYS A 66 -3.13 43.69 -5.04
N LYS A 67 -2.82 43.38 -3.77
CA LYS A 67 -2.72 41.99 -3.29
C LYS A 67 -4.14 41.39 -3.26
N GLY A 68 -4.39 40.48 -4.18
CA GLY A 68 -5.50 39.54 -4.16
C GLY A 68 -5.09 38.31 -4.96
N ALA A 69 -4.68 37.26 -4.24
CA ALA A 69 -4.52 35.88 -4.71
C ALA A 69 -3.83 35.66 -6.07
N SER A 70 -2.49 35.66 -6.09
CA SER A 70 -1.67 34.71 -6.88
C SER A 70 -0.19 35.09 -6.79
N SER A 71 0.64 34.09 -6.48
CA SER A 71 2.11 34.06 -6.55
C SER A 71 2.89 34.93 -5.55
N ALA A 72 3.48 34.25 -4.57
CA ALA A 72 4.77 34.62 -3.98
C ALA A 72 5.56 33.32 -3.76
N TYR A 73 6.08 32.79 -4.86
CA TYR A 73 7.35 32.08 -4.84
C TYR A 73 8.44 33.10 -5.15
N LEU A 74 9.62 32.84 -4.58
CA LEU A 74 10.91 33.53 -4.72
C LEU A 74 11.07 34.70 -3.73
N GLU A 75 12.09 34.75 -2.87
CA GLU A 75 13.31 33.97 -2.73
C GLU A 75 13.81 34.28 -1.31
N ASN A 76 14.05 33.25 -0.50
CA ASN A 76 15.06 33.39 0.55
C ASN A 76 15.96 32.16 0.44
N SER A 77 17.13 32.45 -0.12
CA SER A 77 18.29 31.60 -0.27
C SER A 77 18.62 30.82 1.00
N LYS A 78 18.17 29.57 1.07
CA LYS A 78 18.82 28.48 1.80
C LYS A 78 18.57 27.19 1.01
N GLY A 79 19.63 26.74 0.34
CA GLY A 79 19.82 25.37 -0.19
C GLY A 79 18.67 24.78 -1.00
N THR A 80 18.86 24.62 -2.31
CA THR A 80 18.12 23.63 -3.10
C THR A 80 18.02 22.30 -2.35
N PRO A 81 16.82 21.79 -2.01
CA PRO A 81 16.67 20.36 -1.80
C PRO A 81 16.69 19.73 -3.19
N ASN A 82 17.52 18.72 -3.39
CA ASN A 82 17.37 17.81 -4.53
C ASN A 82 15.90 17.35 -4.59
N ASN A 83 15.29 17.29 -5.77
CA ASN A 83 13.99 16.62 -5.98
C ASN A 83 14.17 15.10 -5.80
N SER A 84 14.32 14.65 -4.55
CA SER A 84 14.61 13.26 -4.16
C SER A 84 13.39 12.46 -3.69
N CYS A 85 12.20 13.08 -3.59
CA CYS A 85 11.00 12.49 -3.01
C CYS A 85 9.79 12.62 -3.94
N SER A 86 8.83 11.71 -3.84
CA SER A 86 7.50 11.77 -4.46
C SER A 86 6.46 12.08 -3.41
N GLU A 87 5.80 13.23 -3.56
CA GLU A 87 4.86 13.78 -2.60
C GLU A 87 3.43 13.35 -2.95
N ILE A 88 2.76 12.72 -1.99
CA ILE A 88 1.40 12.18 -2.09
C ILE A 88 0.51 12.94 -1.12
N LYS A 89 -0.50 13.64 -1.62
CA LYS A 89 -1.52 14.28 -0.78
C LYS A 89 -2.80 13.45 -0.80
N MET A 90 -3.34 13.12 0.38
CA MET A 90 -4.45 12.17 0.53
C MET A 90 -5.52 12.69 1.49
N ASN A 91 -6.78 12.37 1.21
CA ASN A 91 -7.89 12.58 2.14
C ASN A 91 -8.24 11.26 2.86
N ARG A 92 -8.34 11.29 4.20
CA ARG A 92 -8.66 10.10 5.01
C ARG A 92 -9.97 9.40 4.62
N LYS A 93 -10.94 10.14 4.06
CA LYS A 93 -12.26 9.59 3.68
C LYS A 93 -12.30 9.02 2.26
N GLY A 94 -11.21 9.10 1.50
CA GLY A 94 -11.18 8.85 0.07
C GLY A 94 -9.91 8.18 -0.46
N ALA A 95 -9.16 7.45 0.37
CA ALA A 95 -7.87 6.83 -0.01
C ALA A 95 -7.93 6.07 -1.36
N ARG A 96 -9.03 5.37 -1.66
CA ARG A 96 -9.25 4.68 -2.96
C ARG A 96 -9.36 5.62 -4.16
N VAL A 97 -10.05 6.76 -4.01
CA VAL A 97 -10.34 7.71 -5.09
C VAL A 97 -9.08 8.51 -5.41
N ASP A 98 -8.41 8.98 -4.36
CA ASP A 98 -7.21 9.79 -4.47
C ASP A 98 -6.06 8.99 -5.12
N PHE A 99 -5.89 7.70 -4.79
CA PHE A 99 -4.84 6.89 -5.42
C PHE A 99 -5.11 6.63 -6.91
N LYS A 100 -6.38 6.42 -7.29
CA LYS A 100 -6.76 6.14 -8.69
C LYS A 100 -6.54 7.37 -9.58
N GLU A 101 -6.79 8.57 -9.05
CA GLU A 101 -6.48 9.84 -9.70
C GLU A 101 -4.96 10.11 -9.73
N MET A 102 -4.22 9.72 -8.69
CA MET A 102 -2.76 9.87 -8.64
C MET A 102 -1.99 9.02 -9.65
N ILE A 103 -2.27 7.70 -9.75
CA ILE A 103 -1.56 6.85 -10.74
C ILE A 103 -1.84 7.33 -12.17
N ALA A 104 -3.02 7.90 -12.41
CA ALA A 104 -3.38 8.43 -13.72
C ALA A 104 -2.58 9.70 -14.10
N MET A 105 -1.97 10.38 -13.12
CA MET A 105 -1.25 11.64 -13.32
C MET A 105 0.28 11.53 -13.25
N GLU A 106 0.84 10.47 -12.67
CA GLU A 106 2.30 10.38 -12.46
C GLU A 106 3.10 9.64 -13.54
N ASN A 107 4.31 10.11 -13.77
CA ASN A 107 5.31 9.45 -14.60
C ASN A 107 5.88 8.23 -13.83
N PRO A 108 6.04 7.03 -14.44
CA PRO A 108 6.58 5.85 -13.77
C PRO A 108 7.95 6.02 -13.08
N ALA A 109 8.70 7.07 -13.44
CA ALA A 109 9.96 7.42 -12.79
C ALA A 109 9.77 8.05 -11.40
N ASP A 110 8.64 8.73 -11.15
CA ASP A 110 8.34 9.35 -9.87
C ASP A 110 7.88 8.30 -8.85
N LEU A 111 7.22 7.23 -9.27
CA LEU A 111 6.90 6.06 -8.41
C LEU A 111 8.12 5.35 -7.81
N LYS A 112 9.35 5.74 -8.16
CA LYS A 112 10.61 5.15 -7.66
C LYS A 112 11.34 6.00 -6.64
N LYS A 113 10.87 7.23 -6.37
CA LYS A 113 11.45 8.08 -5.33
C LYS A 113 10.91 7.66 -3.96
N GLN A 114 11.56 8.15 -2.91
CA GLN A 114 11.06 7.98 -1.55
C GLN A 114 9.64 8.55 -1.47
N LEU A 115 8.73 7.81 -0.83
CA LEU A 115 7.35 8.24 -0.64
C LEU A 115 7.30 9.28 0.47
N TYR A 116 6.56 10.35 0.25
CA TYR A 116 6.23 11.34 1.27
C TYR A 116 4.73 11.55 1.27
N VAL A 117 4.06 11.17 2.34
CA VAL A 117 2.59 11.25 2.43
C VAL A 117 2.16 12.43 3.30
N GLU A 118 1.22 13.24 2.80
CA GLU A 118 0.55 14.30 3.55
C GLU A 118 -0.96 14.03 3.57
N PHE A 119 -1.56 14.02 4.77
CA PHE A 119 -3.02 13.99 4.90
C PHE A 119 -3.58 15.42 4.82
N GLU A 120 -4.57 15.62 3.95
CA GLU A 120 -5.17 16.93 3.73
C GLU A 120 -5.81 17.46 5.02
N GLY A 121 -5.39 18.64 5.45
CA GLY A 121 -5.86 19.28 6.69
C GLY A 121 -5.07 18.91 7.95
N GLU A 122 -4.01 18.10 7.84
CA GLU A 122 -3.14 17.74 8.96
C GLU A 122 -1.76 18.37 8.85
N GLN A 123 -1.31 19.01 9.92
CA GLN A 123 0.07 19.51 10.01
C GLN A 123 0.96 18.38 10.50
N GLY A 124 1.92 17.96 9.66
CA GLY A 124 2.91 16.94 10.00
C GLY A 124 4.00 16.85 8.96
N VAL A 125 5.19 16.41 9.37
CA VAL A 125 6.29 16.06 8.47
C VAL A 125 6.38 14.54 8.42
N ASP A 126 6.36 13.95 7.23
CA ASP A 126 6.49 12.50 7.08
C ASP A 126 7.95 12.06 7.27
N GLU A 127 8.26 11.59 8.48
CA GLU A 127 9.52 10.91 8.78
C GLU A 127 9.44 9.38 8.56
N GLY A 128 8.42 8.92 7.84
CA GLY A 128 8.13 7.51 7.51
C GLY A 128 6.91 6.96 8.24
N GLY A 129 6.46 7.59 9.33
CA GLY A 129 5.28 7.17 10.08
C GLY A 129 3.96 7.40 9.33
N VAL A 130 3.84 8.50 8.59
CA VAL A 130 2.64 8.82 7.81
C VAL A 130 2.55 7.91 6.59
N SER A 131 3.70 7.68 5.92
CA SER A 131 3.81 6.65 4.88
C SER A 131 3.41 5.26 5.38
N LYS A 132 3.82 4.88 6.61
CA LYS A 132 3.45 3.59 7.21
C LYS A 132 1.95 3.48 7.49
N GLU A 133 1.34 4.53 8.06
CA GLU A 133 -0.11 4.60 8.28
C GLU A 133 -0.87 4.45 6.95
N PHE A 134 -0.41 5.16 5.93
CA PHE A 134 -0.96 5.07 4.58
C PHE A 134 -0.95 3.63 4.04
N PHE A 135 0.19 2.93 4.13
CA PHE A 135 0.28 1.54 3.71
C PHE A 135 -0.66 0.61 4.50
N GLN A 136 -0.81 0.85 5.81
CA GLN A 136 -1.72 0.06 6.65
C GLN A 136 -3.18 0.23 6.21
N LEU A 137 -3.63 1.48 6.00
CA LEU A 137 -5.00 1.76 5.56
C LEU A 137 -5.31 1.13 4.20
N VAL A 138 -4.37 1.23 3.25
CA VAL A 138 -4.57 0.65 1.91
C VAL A 138 -4.61 -0.88 1.96
N VAL A 139 -3.75 -1.51 2.75
CA VAL A 139 -3.76 -2.98 2.92
C VAL A 139 -5.05 -3.42 3.61
N GLU A 140 -5.42 -2.80 4.73
CA GLU A 140 -6.64 -3.13 5.47
C GLU A 140 -7.89 -3.03 4.59
N GLU A 141 -7.98 -1.97 3.79
CA GLU A 141 -9.09 -1.77 2.88
C GLU A 141 -9.10 -2.86 1.79
N ILE A 142 -7.99 -3.10 1.10
CA ILE A 142 -7.94 -4.03 -0.05
C ILE A 142 -8.21 -5.49 0.34
N PHE A 143 -7.79 -5.91 1.53
CA PHE A 143 -8.05 -7.25 2.06
C PHE A 143 -9.37 -7.35 2.83
N ASN A 144 -10.16 -6.27 2.89
CA ASN A 144 -11.49 -6.30 3.47
C ASN A 144 -12.41 -7.26 2.66
N PRO A 145 -13.03 -8.26 3.32
CA PRO A 145 -13.99 -9.16 2.67
C PRO A 145 -15.13 -8.46 1.93
N ASP A 146 -15.55 -7.27 2.38
CA ASP A 146 -16.64 -6.48 1.77
C ASP A 146 -16.31 -6.07 0.32
N ILE A 147 -15.02 -5.92 -0.01
CA ILE A 147 -14.57 -5.58 -1.36
C ILE A 147 -14.57 -6.81 -2.28
N GLY A 148 -14.35 -8.00 -1.72
CA GLY A 148 -14.37 -9.25 -2.48
C GLY A 148 -13.26 -9.37 -3.54
N MET A 149 -12.13 -8.68 -3.37
CA MET A 149 -10.94 -8.87 -4.23
C MET A 149 -10.17 -10.14 -3.92
N PHE A 150 -10.08 -10.47 -2.62
CA PHE A 150 -9.39 -11.65 -2.11
C PHE A 150 -10.31 -12.47 -1.22
N THR A 151 -10.12 -13.78 -1.21
CA THR A 151 -10.75 -14.71 -0.28
C THR A 151 -9.75 -15.06 0.82
N TYR A 152 -10.21 -15.05 2.07
CA TYR A 152 -9.40 -15.43 3.23
C TYR A 152 -9.68 -16.89 3.62
N ASP A 153 -8.62 -17.67 3.82
CA ASP A 153 -8.72 -19.05 4.30
C ASP A 153 -8.35 -19.11 5.79
N GLU A 154 -9.32 -19.49 6.64
CA GLU A 154 -9.16 -19.54 8.11
C GLU A 154 -8.09 -20.57 8.55
N SER A 155 -7.90 -21.64 7.78
CA SER A 155 -6.95 -22.71 8.13
C SER A 155 -5.50 -22.27 7.95
N THR A 156 -5.21 -21.59 6.84
CA THR A 156 -3.87 -21.15 6.46
C THR A 156 -3.58 -19.71 6.89
N LYS A 157 -4.64 -18.92 7.17
CA LYS A 157 -4.59 -17.48 7.40
C LYS A 157 -3.98 -16.72 6.22
N LEU A 158 -4.23 -17.21 5.00
CA LEU A 158 -3.72 -16.64 3.76
C LEU A 158 -4.85 -16.09 2.91
N PHE A 159 -4.51 -15.10 2.10
CA PHE A 159 -5.38 -14.52 1.09
C PHE A 159 -5.11 -15.12 -0.29
N TRP A 160 -6.17 -15.37 -1.04
CA TRP A 160 -6.12 -15.80 -2.43
C TRP A 160 -6.97 -14.90 -3.33
N PHE A 161 -6.64 -14.78 -4.61
CA PHE A 161 -7.39 -13.95 -5.55
C PHE A 161 -8.79 -14.51 -5.76
N ASN A 162 -9.82 -13.68 -5.62
CA ASN A 162 -11.19 -14.08 -5.90
C ASN A 162 -11.44 -14.13 -7.43
N PRO A 163 -11.67 -15.32 -8.03
CA PRO A 163 -11.93 -15.44 -9.47
C PRO A 163 -13.19 -14.71 -9.92
N SER A 164 -14.20 -14.63 -9.03
CA SER A 164 -15.50 -13.97 -9.28
C SER A 164 -15.52 -12.50 -8.87
N SER A 165 -14.37 -11.87 -8.58
CA SER A 165 -14.33 -10.48 -8.17
C SER A 165 -14.96 -9.56 -9.24
N PHE A 166 -15.95 -8.75 -8.84
CA PHE A 166 -16.56 -7.72 -9.68
C PHE A 166 -15.76 -6.41 -9.69
N GLU A 167 -14.70 -6.33 -8.89
CA GLU A 167 -13.86 -5.14 -8.79
C GLU A 167 -13.02 -4.93 -10.05
N THR A 168 -12.72 -3.66 -10.31
CA THR A 168 -12.03 -3.27 -11.55
C THR A 168 -10.56 -3.68 -11.56
N GLU A 169 -9.99 -3.90 -12.75
CA GLU A 169 -8.53 -4.13 -12.93
C GLU A 169 -7.66 -3.03 -12.28
N GLY A 170 -8.21 -1.83 -12.10
CA GLY A 170 -7.53 -0.73 -11.43
C GLY A 170 -7.14 -1.05 -9.98
N GLN A 171 -8.02 -1.71 -9.22
CA GLN A 171 -7.76 -2.05 -7.82
C GLN A 171 -6.68 -3.12 -7.68
N PHE A 172 -6.67 -4.12 -8.58
CA PHE A 172 -5.57 -5.09 -8.62
C PHE A 172 -4.25 -4.43 -9.02
N THR A 173 -4.28 -3.48 -9.96
CA THR A 173 -3.09 -2.70 -10.34
C THR A 173 -2.57 -1.87 -9.16
N LEU A 174 -3.47 -1.27 -8.38
CA LEU A 174 -3.17 -0.50 -7.19
C LEU A 174 -2.34 -1.30 -6.17
N ILE A 175 -2.86 -2.43 -5.70
CA ILE A 175 -2.14 -3.25 -4.72
C ILE A 175 -0.79 -3.75 -5.28
N GLY A 176 -0.71 -4.00 -6.59
CA GLY A 176 0.56 -4.33 -7.25
C GLY A 176 1.59 -3.20 -7.10
N ILE A 177 1.20 -1.95 -7.34
CA ILE A 177 2.05 -0.77 -7.17
C ILE A 177 2.46 -0.61 -5.71
N VAL A 178 1.51 -0.74 -4.79
CA VAL A 178 1.75 -0.64 -3.34
C VAL A 178 2.81 -1.63 -2.86
N LEU A 179 2.72 -2.90 -3.30
CA LEU A 179 3.75 -3.90 -3.01
C LEU A 179 5.12 -3.50 -3.58
N GLY A 180 5.16 -2.90 -4.76
CA GLY A 180 6.40 -2.38 -5.34
C GLY A 180 6.98 -1.23 -4.50
N LEU A 181 6.15 -0.25 -4.13
CA LEU A 181 6.54 0.90 -3.33
C LEU A 181 7.06 0.49 -1.94
N ALA A 182 6.44 -0.51 -1.32
CA ALA A 182 6.87 -1.05 -0.04
C ALA A 182 8.33 -1.54 -0.07
N ILE A 183 8.72 -2.25 -1.14
CA ILE A 183 10.10 -2.72 -1.33
C ILE A 183 11.08 -1.54 -1.43
N TYR A 184 10.75 -0.50 -2.22
CA TYR A 184 11.63 0.66 -2.41
C TYR A 184 11.77 1.54 -1.16
N ASN A 185 10.70 1.64 -0.36
CA ASN A 185 10.67 2.43 0.86
C ASN A 185 11.14 1.65 2.11
N ASN A 186 11.57 0.39 1.94
CA ASN A 186 11.94 -0.51 3.02
C ASN A 186 10.87 -0.59 4.13
N CYS A 187 9.60 -0.52 3.71
CA CYS A 187 8.44 -0.60 4.57
C CYS A 187 7.83 -1.99 4.42
N ILE A 188 7.72 -2.73 5.52
CA ILE A 188 7.05 -4.03 5.52
C ILE A 188 5.54 -3.85 5.52
N LEU A 189 4.85 -4.71 4.77
CA LEU A 189 3.41 -4.78 4.68
C LEU A 189 2.91 -6.05 5.37
N ASP A 190 1.80 -5.93 6.09
CA ASP A 190 1.15 -7.06 6.76
C ASP A 190 0.28 -7.88 5.79
N VAL A 191 0.90 -8.35 4.70
CA VAL A 191 0.22 -9.13 3.65
C VAL A 191 0.57 -10.61 3.75
N HIS A 192 -0.46 -11.45 3.65
CA HIS A 192 -0.36 -12.88 3.87
C HIS A 192 -0.76 -13.63 2.59
N PHE A 193 0.21 -13.88 1.72
CA PHE A 193 -0.02 -14.62 0.47
C PHE A 193 0.66 -15.99 0.49
N PRO A 194 0.07 -17.00 -0.18
CA PRO A 194 0.76 -18.26 -0.44
C PRO A 194 1.96 -18.04 -1.36
N MET A 195 2.99 -18.88 -1.24
CA MET A 195 4.25 -18.75 -1.96
C MET A 195 4.09 -18.66 -3.49
N VAL A 196 3.01 -19.27 -3.99
CA VAL A 196 2.62 -19.24 -5.40
C VAL A 196 2.43 -17.83 -5.95
N VAL A 197 1.97 -16.87 -5.15
CA VAL A 197 1.76 -15.48 -5.59
C VAL A 197 3.09 -14.83 -5.95
N TYR A 198 4.11 -14.98 -5.09
CA TYR A 198 5.46 -14.47 -5.34
C TYR A 198 6.12 -15.20 -6.52
N ARG A 199 5.90 -16.52 -6.66
CA ARG A 199 6.36 -17.28 -7.85
C ARG A 199 5.75 -16.74 -9.14
N LYS A 200 4.44 -16.43 -9.13
CA LYS A 200 3.73 -15.87 -10.28
C LYS A 200 4.16 -14.45 -10.61
N LEU A 201 4.52 -13.63 -9.62
CA LEU A 201 5.07 -12.28 -9.84
C LEU A 201 6.37 -12.35 -10.67
N MET A 202 7.23 -13.34 -10.37
CA MET A 202 8.44 -13.63 -11.15
C MET A 202 8.18 -14.18 -12.56
N GLY A 203 6.92 -14.45 -12.91
CA GLY A 203 6.51 -15.01 -14.19
C GLY A 203 6.56 -16.55 -14.25
N LYS A 204 6.72 -17.23 -13.11
CA LYS A 204 6.60 -18.70 -13.03
C LYS A 204 5.14 -19.09 -12.84
N LYS A 205 4.67 -20.14 -13.52
CA LYS A 205 3.30 -20.63 -13.32
C LYS A 205 3.16 -21.37 -11.99
N GLY A 206 1.98 -21.29 -11.39
CA GLY A 206 1.59 -22.16 -10.28
C GLY A 206 1.48 -23.61 -10.74
N THR A 207 1.76 -24.53 -9.85
CA THR A 207 1.84 -25.99 -10.07
C THR A 207 1.08 -26.74 -8.98
N PHE A 208 0.86 -28.03 -9.14
CA PHE A 208 0.18 -28.88 -8.16
C PHE A 208 0.74 -28.74 -6.73
N ARG A 209 2.06 -28.69 -6.57
CA ARG A 209 2.69 -28.54 -5.25
C ARG A 209 2.28 -27.25 -4.53
N ASP A 210 2.01 -26.19 -5.30
CA ASP A 210 1.62 -24.89 -4.75
C ASP A 210 0.16 -24.85 -4.25
N LEU A 211 -0.67 -25.83 -4.64
CA LEU A 211 -2.00 -25.99 -4.05
C LEU A 211 -1.93 -26.35 -2.58
N GLY A 212 -0.84 -26.98 -2.11
CA GLY A 212 -0.70 -27.36 -0.70
C GLY A 212 -0.82 -26.16 0.25
N ASP A 213 -0.28 -25.00 -0.16
CA ASP A 213 -0.33 -23.77 0.65
C ASP A 213 -1.57 -22.94 0.38
N SER A 214 -2.08 -22.93 -0.87
CA SER A 214 -3.18 -22.06 -1.28
C SER A 214 -4.57 -22.68 -1.10
N HIS A 215 -4.69 -24.00 -1.32
CA HIS A 215 -5.94 -24.75 -1.26
C HIS A 215 -5.68 -26.13 -0.63
N PRO A 216 -5.41 -26.22 0.69
CA PRO A 216 -4.94 -27.45 1.32
C PRO A 216 -5.89 -28.63 1.15
N VAL A 217 -7.21 -28.39 1.25
CA VAL A 217 -8.23 -29.44 1.07
C VAL A 217 -8.23 -29.99 -0.35
N LEU A 218 -8.20 -29.10 -1.35
CA LEU A 218 -8.13 -29.50 -2.75
C LEU A 218 -6.82 -30.26 -3.05
N TYR A 219 -5.70 -29.80 -2.49
CA TYR A 219 -4.43 -30.48 -2.63
C TYR A 219 -4.47 -31.90 -2.08
N GLN A 220 -5.07 -32.12 -0.90
CA GLN A 220 -5.23 -33.48 -0.35
C GLN A 220 -6.08 -34.35 -1.27
N SER A 221 -7.25 -33.87 -1.73
CA SER A 221 -8.11 -34.65 -2.63
C SER A 221 -7.40 -35.06 -3.92
N LEU A 222 -6.63 -34.15 -4.52
CA LEU A 222 -5.85 -34.43 -5.73
C LEU A 222 -4.64 -35.32 -5.46
N LYS A 223 -4.04 -35.22 -4.26
CA LYS A 223 -2.95 -36.11 -3.82
C LYS A 223 -3.47 -37.53 -3.62
N ASP A 224 -4.60 -37.69 -2.96
CA ASP A 224 -5.26 -38.97 -2.74
C ASP A 224 -5.64 -39.62 -4.07
N LEU A 225 -6.14 -38.84 -5.04
CA LEU A 225 -6.39 -39.32 -6.41
C LEU A 225 -5.12 -39.88 -7.09
N LEU A 226 -3.96 -39.25 -6.88
CA LEU A 226 -2.68 -39.70 -7.43
C LEU A 226 -2.11 -40.94 -6.72
N GLU A 227 -2.35 -41.04 -5.42
CA GLU A 227 -1.85 -42.12 -4.57
C GLU A 227 -2.80 -43.33 -4.51
N TYR A 228 -4.02 -43.19 -5.04
CA TYR A 228 -5.01 -44.26 -5.06
C TYR A 228 -4.51 -45.51 -5.80
N GLU A 229 -4.65 -46.67 -5.17
CA GLU A 229 -4.20 -47.97 -5.71
C GLU A 229 -5.33 -48.75 -6.42
N GLY A 230 -6.60 -48.34 -6.23
CA GLY A 230 -7.77 -49.00 -6.82
C GLY A 230 -8.06 -48.58 -8.27
N ASN A 231 -9.29 -48.82 -8.74
CA ASN A 231 -9.72 -48.39 -10.07
C ASN A 231 -10.40 -47.02 -9.98
N VAL A 232 -9.66 -45.95 -10.29
CA VAL A 232 -10.17 -44.57 -10.24
C VAL A 232 -11.47 -44.39 -11.06
N GLU A 233 -11.61 -45.06 -12.20
CA GLU A 233 -12.77 -44.88 -13.07
C GLU A 233 -14.06 -45.41 -12.42
N ASP A 234 -13.99 -46.64 -11.89
CA ASP A 234 -15.14 -47.31 -11.26
C ASP A 234 -15.41 -46.78 -9.84
N ASP A 235 -14.35 -46.49 -9.08
CA ASP A 235 -14.45 -46.16 -7.65
C ASP A 235 -14.81 -44.68 -7.42
N MET A 236 -14.35 -43.77 -8.28
CA MET A 236 -14.54 -42.33 -8.12
C MET A 236 -15.52 -41.72 -9.13
N MET A 237 -15.68 -42.30 -10.32
CA MET A 237 -16.61 -41.84 -11.37
C MET A 237 -16.60 -40.33 -11.64
N ILE A 238 -15.40 -39.73 -11.66
CA ILE A 238 -15.17 -38.31 -11.95
C ILE A 238 -14.73 -38.11 -13.39
N THR A 239 -14.98 -36.91 -13.95
CA THR A 239 -14.65 -36.56 -15.34
C THR A 239 -13.77 -35.32 -15.42
N PHE A 240 -13.32 -34.93 -16.62
CA PHE A 240 -12.55 -33.69 -16.83
C PHE A 240 -13.37 -32.40 -16.69
N GLN A 241 -14.64 -32.50 -16.27
CA GLN A 241 -15.47 -31.36 -15.92
C GLN A 241 -15.45 -31.14 -14.40
N ILE A 242 -15.13 -29.92 -13.99
CA ILE A 242 -15.09 -29.51 -12.57
C ILE A 242 -16.23 -28.54 -12.26
N SER A 243 -16.67 -28.50 -11.01
CA SER A 243 -17.61 -27.49 -10.52
C SER A 243 -16.87 -26.41 -9.74
N GLN A 244 -17.22 -25.15 -9.99
CA GLN A 244 -16.80 -24.00 -9.21
C GLN A 244 -18.04 -23.31 -8.67
N THR A 245 -18.00 -22.90 -7.41
CA THR A 245 -19.13 -22.20 -6.81
C THR A 245 -19.02 -20.71 -7.11
N ASP A 246 -20.07 -20.12 -7.66
CA ASP A 246 -20.16 -18.66 -7.80
C ASP A 246 -20.50 -18.00 -6.44
N LEU A 247 -20.43 -16.67 -6.37
CA LEU A 247 -20.73 -15.85 -5.18
C LEU A 247 -22.12 -16.11 -4.58
N PHE A 248 -23.06 -16.62 -5.38
CA PHE A 248 -24.42 -16.97 -4.97
C PHE A 248 -24.58 -18.45 -4.56
N GLY A 249 -23.50 -19.22 -4.46
CA GLY A 249 -23.58 -20.64 -4.13
C GLY A 249 -23.93 -21.54 -5.32
N ASN A 250 -24.04 -20.96 -6.53
CA ASN A 250 -24.45 -21.72 -7.73
C ASN A 250 -23.25 -22.46 -8.32
N PRO A 251 -23.37 -23.76 -8.64
CA PRO A 251 -22.32 -24.51 -9.29
C PRO A 251 -22.21 -24.10 -10.77
N MET A 252 -21.04 -23.60 -11.16
CA MET A 252 -20.64 -23.39 -12.55
C MET A 252 -19.73 -24.54 -12.98
N MET A 253 -20.15 -25.24 -14.03
CA MET A 253 -19.35 -26.32 -14.62
C MET A 253 -18.29 -25.73 -15.55
N TYR A 254 -17.05 -26.22 -15.44
CA TYR A 254 -15.94 -25.84 -16.29
C TYR A 254 -15.25 -27.09 -16.83
N ASP A 255 -15.16 -27.16 -18.15
CA ASP A 255 -14.46 -28.25 -18.84
C ASP A 255 -12.96 -27.95 -18.88
N LEU A 256 -12.15 -28.78 -18.19
CA LEU A 256 -10.69 -28.65 -18.19
C LEU A 256 -10.08 -28.98 -19.57
N LYS A 257 -10.81 -29.75 -20.37
CA LYS A 257 -10.46 -30.17 -21.74
C LYS A 257 -11.75 -30.29 -22.56
N GLU A 258 -11.64 -30.19 -23.89
CA GLU A 258 -12.78 -30.32 -24.79
C GLU A 258 -13.58 -31.60 -24.54
N ASN A 259 -14.90 -31.47 -24.40
CA ASN A 259 -15.83 -32.54 -24.02
C ASN A 259 -15.46 -33.20 -22.68
N GLY A 260 -15.04 -32.40 -21.70
CA GLY A 260 -14.59 -32.86 -20.39
C GLY A 260 -15.67 -33.64 -19.63
N ASP A 261 -16.94 -33.36 -19.89
CA ASP A 261 -18.11 -34.07 -19.38
C ASP A 261 -18.16 -35.56 -19.77
N LYS A 262 -17.59 -35.92 -20.93
CA LYS A 262 -17.62 -37.27 -21.51
C LYS A 262 -16.34 -38.07 -21.30
N ILE A 263 -15.30 -37.45 -20.75
CA ILE A 263 -14.00 -38.08 -20.57
C ILE A 263 -13.87 -38.51 -19.11
N PRO A 264 -14.02 -39.81 -18.79
CA PRO A 264 -13.81 -40.29 -17.43
C PRO A 264 -12.33 -40.24 -17.04
N ILE A 265 -12.08 -40.03 -15.75
CA ILE A 265 -10.73 -40.05 -15.20
C ILE A 265 -10.38 -41.49 -14.84
N THR A 266 -9.20 -41.91 -15.30
CA THR A 266 -8.65 -43.26 -15.14
C THR A 266 -7.27 -43.19 -14.50
N ASN A 267 -6.73 -44.35 -14.10
CA ASN A 267 -5.38 -44.46 -13.56
C ASN A 267 -4.27 -43.94 -14.50
N GLU A 268 -4.53 -43.92 -15.82
CA GLU A 268 -3.61 -43.46 -16.85
C GLU A 268 -3.65 -41.93 -17.01
N ASN A 269 -4.86 -41.35 -16.99
CA ASN A 269 -5.05 -39.92 -17.29
C ASN A 269 -5.14 -39.03 -16.03
N ARG A 270 -5.23 -39.59 -14.82
CA ARG A 270 -5.32 -38.83 -13.55
C ARG A 270 -4.22 -37.78 -13.37
N LYS A 271 -3.00 -38.04 -13.87
CA LYS A 271 -1.90 -37.07 -13.83
C LYS A 271 -2.18 -35.85 -14.72
N GLU A 272 -2.78 -36.06 -15.88
CA GLU A 272 -3.20 -34.98 -16.77
C GLU A 272 -4.31 -34.15 -16.12
N PHE A 273 -5.31 -34.82 -15.53
CA PHE A 273 -6.39 -34.16 -14.80
C PHE A 273 -5.86 -33.25 -13.69
N VAL A 274 -5.00 -33.78 -12.81
CA VAL A 274 -4.41 -33.00 -11.70
C VAL A 274 -3.62 -31.79 -12.21
N ASN A 275 -2.86 -31.94 -13.29
CA ASN A 275 -2.12 -30.83 -13.89
C ASN A 275 -3.04 -29.76 -14.48
N LEU A 276 -4.09 -30.16 -15.21
CA LEU A 276 -5.06 -29.22 -15.79
C LEU A 276 -5.88 -28.52 -14.71
N TYR A 277 -6.31 -29.24 -13.67
CA TYR A 277 -7.05 -28.66 -12.56
C TYR A 277 -6.17 -27.67 -11.78
N SER A 278 -4.91 -28.04 -11.50
CA SER A 278 -3.95 -27.14 -10.84
C SER A 278 -3.66 -25.88 -11.67
N ASP A 279 -3.49 -26.02 -12.99
CA ASP A 279 -3.28 -24.87 -13.89
C ASP A 279 -4.53 -23.99 -13.98
N TYR A 280 -5.72 -24.59 -13.97
CA TYR A 280 -6.96 -23.83 -13.94
C TYR A 280 -7.08 -22.99 -12.67
N ILE A 281 -6.96 -23.61 -11.49
CA ILE A 281 -7.15 -22.92 -10.20
C ILE A 281 -6.09 -21.85 -9.96
N LEU A 282 -4.81 -22.15 -10.25
CA LEU A 282 -3.73 -21.24 -9.90
C LEU A 282 -3.44 -20.20 -10.99
N ASN A 283 -3.76 -20.48 -12.26
CA ASN A 283 -3.37 -19.64 -13.38
C ASN A 283 -4.55 -19.09 -14.19
N LYS A 284 -5.45 -19.95 -14.70
CA LYS A 284 -6.52 -19.51 -15.63
C LYS A 284 -7.66 -18.78 -14.94
N SER A 285 -8.13 -19.30 -13.80
CA SER A 285 -9.28 -18.76 -13.04
C SER A 285 -9.07 -17.30 -12.61
N VAL A 286 -7.83 -16.95 -12.25
CA VAL A 286 -7.43 -15.64 -11.72
C VAL A 286 -6.61 -14.83 -12.72
N GLU A 287 -6.59 -15.22 -14.00
CA GLU A 287 -5.67 -14.64 -14.99
C GLU A 287 -5.83 -13.13 -15.13
N LYS A 288 -7.08 -12.63 -15.21
CA LYS A 288 -7.38 -11.21 -15.43
C LYS A 288 -6.90 -10.36 -14.24
N GLN A 289 -7.31 -10.76 -13.03
CA GLN A 289 -6.98 -10.09 -11.77
C GLN A 289 -5.46 -10.12 -11.54
N PHE A 290 -4.86 -11.29 -11.70
CA PHE A 290 -3.43 -11.48 -11.48
C PHE A 290 -2.59 -10.72 -12.51
N LYS A 291 -3.03 -10.62 -13.77
CA LYS A 291 -2.33 -9.84 -14.79
C LYS A 291 -2.31 -8.34 -14.46
N ALA A 292 -3.41 -7.79 -13.98
CA ALA A 292 -3.48 -6.41 -13.50
C ALA A 292 -2.59 -6.19 -12.27
N PHE A 293 -2.64 -7.11 -11.30
CA PHE A 293 -1.76 -7.14 -10.13
C PHE A 293 -0.27 -7.12 -10.50
N ARG A 294 0.13 -8.05 -11.36
CA ARG A 294 1.51 -8.15 -11.84
C ARG A 294 1.94 -6.92 -12.62
N ARG A 295 1.03 -6.33 -13.42
CA ARG A 295 1.30 -5.08 -14.16
C ARG A 295 1.64 -3.95 -13.19
N GLY A 296 0.83 -3.75 -12.14
CA GLY A 296 1.11 -2.74 -11.12
C GLY A 296 2.45 -2.94 -10.43
N PHE A 297 2.74 -4.18 -10.01
CA PHE A 297 4.03 -4.51 -9.40
C PHE A 297 5.21 -4.23 -10.34
N HIS A 298 5.06 -4.54 -11.62
CA HIS A 298 6.11 -4.34 -12.62
C HIS A 298 6.35 -2.87 -12.96
N MET A 299 5.34 -1.99 -12.82
CA MET A 299 5.50 -0.55 -13.05
C MET A 299 6.58 0.05 -12.14
N VAL A 300 6.66 -0.42 -10.89
CA VAL A 300 7.66 0.05 -9.92
C VAL A 300 8.96 -0.75 -10.02
N THR A 301 8.87 -2.07 -10.29
CA THR A 301 10.03 -2.99 -10.22
C THR A 301 10.74 -3.25 -11.56
N ASN A 302 10.33 -2.59 -12.64
CA ASN A 302 10.71 -2.88 -14.03
C ASN A 302 12.24 -2.93 -14.31
N GLU A 303 13.01 -2.03 -13.69
CA GLU A 303 14.46 -1.93 -13.86
C GLU A 303 15.25 -2.75 -12.84
N SER A 304 14.56 -3.26 -11.81
CA SER A 304 15.19 -4.01 -10.74
C SER A 304 15.45 -5.45 -11.16
N PRO A 305 16.61 -6.02 -10.81
CA PRO A 305 16.94 -7.41 -11.13
C PRO A 305 16.16 -8.43 -10.29
N LEU A 306 15.04 -8.03 -9.67
CA LEU A 306 14.18 -8.87 -8.82
C LEU A 306 13.78 -10.18 -9.50
N LYS A 307 13.55 -10.16 -10.81
CA LYS A 307 13.22 -11.36 -11.59
C LYS A 307 14.36 -12.39 -11.66
N TYR A 308 15.62 -11.94 -11.65
CA TYR A 308 16.78 -12.78 -11.94
C TYR A 308 17.65 -13.08 -10.72
N LEU A 309 17.67 -12.20 -9.72
CA LEU A 309 18.51 -12.35 -8.54
C LEU A 309 17.80 -13.00 -7.36
N PHE A 310 16.48 -12.85 -7.27
CA PHE A 310 15.75 -13.22 -6.07
C PHE A 310 15.03 -14.55 -6.21
N ARG A 311 14.87 -15.25 -5.08
CA ARG A 311 13.91 -16.35 -4.95
C ARG A 311 12.54 -15.83 -4.50
N PRO A 312 11.43 -16.56 -4.75
CA PRO A 312 10.10 -16.17 -4.28
C PRO A 312 10.06 -15.84 -2.77
N GLU A 313 10.77 -16.63 -1.97
CA GLU A 313 10.89 -16.47 -0.52
C GLU A 313 11.58 -15.15 -0.16
N GLU A 314 12.54 -14.71 -0.97
CA GLU A 314 13.26 -13.46 -0.73
C GLU A 314 12.38 -12.25 -1.08
N ILE A 315 11.50 -12.37 -2.08
CA ILE A 315 10.49 -11.34 -2.36
C ILE A 315 9.48 -11.25 -1.21
N GLU A 316 9.03 -12.39 -0.65
CA GLU A 316 8.21 -12.39 0.58
C GLU A 316 8.95 -11.68 1.71
N LEU A 317 10.23 -11.98 1.94
CA LEU A 317 11.01 -11.33 2.99
C LEU A 317 11.16 -9.81 2.79
N LEU A 318 11.26 -9.34 1.54
CA LEU A 318 11.32 -7.90 1.24
C LEU A 318 9.98 -7.20 1.49
N ILE A 319 8.86 -7.86 1.21
CA ILE A 319 7.52 -7.27 1.33
C ILE A 319 6.98 -7.42 2.75
N CYS A 320 7.04 -8.61 3.33
CA CYS A 320 6.41 -8.94 4.61
C CYS A 320 7.39 -8.86 5.78
N GLY A 321 8.70 -8.89 5.52
CA GLY A 321 9.70 -8.96 6.57
C GLY A 321 10.00 -10.39 7.06
N SER A 322 11.00 -10.47 7.93
CA SER A 322 11.54 -11.69 8.50
C SER A 322 10.75 -12.17 9.71
N ARG A 323 10.63 -13.49 9.85
CA ARG A 323 10.09 -14.15 11.06
C ARG A 323 11.14 -14.36 12.15
N ASN A 324 12.41 -14.04 11.89
CA ASN A 324 13.46 -14.11 12.89
C ASN A 324 13.39 -12.86 13.77
N LEU A 325 13.06 -13.08 15.04
CA LEU A 325 12.78 -12.04 16.02
C LEU A 325 13.93 -11.92 17.01
N ASP A 326 14.91 -11.08 16.71
CA ASP A 326 16.00 -10.76 17.60
C ASP A 326 15.63 -9.62 18.57
N PHE A 327 15.07 -9.99 19.72
CA PHE A 327 14.67 -9.03 20.74
C PHE A 327 15.86 -8.38 21.48
N GLN A 328 17.06 -8.97 21.41
CA GLN A 328 18.26 -8.34 21.97
C GLN A 328 18.63 -7.12 21.14
N ALA A 329 18.65 -7.28 19.81
CA ALA A 329 18.87 -6.15 18.90
C ALA A 329 17.78 -5.06 19.03
N LEU A 330 16.52 -5.45 19.29
CA LEU A 330 15.43 -4.49 19.54
C LEU A 330 15.68 -3.66 20.80
N GLU A 331 16.13 -4.28 21.90
CA GLU A 331 16.44 -3.59 23.15
C GLU A 331 17.55 -2.57 22.97
N GLU A 332 18.61 -2.93 22.24
CA GLU A 332 19.76 -2.05 22.00
C GLU A 332 19.38 -0.75 21.28
N THR A 333 18.44 -0.82 20.34
CA THR A 333 18.02 0.30 19.50
C THR A 333 16.75 1.01 19.98
N THR A 334 16.17 0.57 21.10
CA THR A 334 14.99 1.20 21.67
C THR A 334 15.34 2.55 22.30
N GLU A 335 14.54 3.55 21.96
CA GLU A 335 14.60 4.90 22.52
C GLU A 335 13.56 5.07 23.62
N TYR A 336 13.79 6.01 24.53
CA TYR A 336 12.93 6.24 25.70
C TYR A 336 12.54 7.70 25.77
N ASP A 337 11.28 7.95 26.12
CA ASP A 337 10.72 9.29 26.23
C ASP A 337 9.83 9.45 27.47
N GLY A 338 9.48 10.69 27.83
CA GLY A 338 8.63 11.01 28.97
C GLY A 338 9.32 10.80 30.33
N GLY A 339 10.65 10.83 30.35
CA GLY A 339 11.47 10.65 31.57
C GLY A 339 11.83 9.21 31.89
N TYR A 340 11.47 8.25 31.03
CA TYR A 340 12.12 6.94 31.05
C TYR A 340 13.52 7.01 30.46
N THR A 341 14.40 6.19 31.01
CA THR A 341 15.76 5.98 30.52
C THR A 341 16.07 4.49 30.54
N ARG A 342 17.14 4.08 29.86
CA ARG A 342 17.62 2.68 29.88
C ARG A 342 17.83 2.14 31.31
N ASP A 343 18.16 3.02 32.26
CA ASP A 343 18.44 2.65 33.65
C ASP A 343 17.24 2.68 34.59
N SER A 344 16.07 3.11 34.11
CA SER A 344 14.84 3.12 34.90
C SER A 344 14.47 1.70 35.35
N VAL A 345 14.11 1.54 36.62
CA VAL A 345 13.73 0.23 37.20
C VAL A 345 12.65 -0.45 36.37
N LEU A 346 11.59 0.30 36.03
CA LEU A 346 10.47 -0.19 35.24
C LEU A 346 10.89 -0.65 33.83
N ILE A 347 11.88 0.01 33.21
CA ILE A 347 12.40 -0.36 31.89
C ILE A 347 13.22 -1.65 31.94
N ARG A 348 14.03 -1.84 32.98
CA ARG A 348 14.77 -3.10 33.17
C ARG A 348 13.81 -4.26 33.41
N GLU A 349 12.82 -4.05 34.27
CA GLU A 349 11.76 -5.04 34.53
C GLU A 349 10.95 -5.37 33.27
N PHE A 350 10.67 -4.36 32.42
CA PHE A 350 10.04 -4.54 31.12
C PHE A 350 10.83 -5.48 30.22
N TRP A 351 12.14 -5.24 30.05
CA TRP A 351 12.96 -6.10 29.20
C TRP A 351 13.12 -7.51 29.76
N GLU A 352 13.23 -7.67 31.09
CA GLU A 352 13.19 -9.00 31.72
C GLU A 352 11.90 -9.75 31.39
N ILE A 353 10.75 -9.07 31.41
CA ILE A 353 9.46 -9.66 31.06
C ILE A 353 9.43 -10.03 29.57
N VAL A 354 9.80 -9.12 28.68
CA VAL A 354 9.75 -9.32 27.22
C VAL A 354 10.71 -10.42 26.77
N HIS A 355 11.91 -10.51 27.34
CA HIS A 355 12.84 -11.61 27.04
C HIS A 355 12.31 -12.97 27.52
N SER A 356 11.57 -12.98 28.63
CA SER A 356 10.93 -14.18 29.19
C SER A 356 9.66 -14.64 28.46
N PHE A 357 9.15 -13.86 27.50
CA PHE A 357 7.98 -14.22 26.72
C PHE A 357 8.22 -15.42 25.80
N THR A 358 7.15 -16.18 25.56
CA THR A 358 7.12 -17.20 24.50
C THR A 358 7.18 -16.54 23.12
N ASP A 359 7.56 -17.30 22.09
CA ASP A 359 7.62 -16.77 20.72
C ASP A 359 6.26 -16.24 20.22
N GLU A 360 5.17 -16.84 20.68
CA GLU A 360 3.81 -16.36 20.39
C GLU A 360 3.52 -15.01 21.06
N GLN A 361 3.87 -14.87 22.35
CA GLN A 361 3.73 -13.60 23.08
C GLN A 361 4.61 -12.49 22.49
N LYS A 362 5.83 -12.85 22.05
CA LYS A 362 6.74 -11.94 21.35
C LYS A 362 6.13 -11.43 20.03
N ARG A 363 5.51 -12.31 19.25
CA ARG A 363 4.77 -11.93 18.03
C ARG A 363 3.59 -11.01 18.34
N LEU A 364 2.78 -11.34 19.36
CA LEU A 364 1.66 -10.50 19.79
C LEU A 364 2.13 -9.11 20.25
N PHE A 365 3.27 -9.05 20.95
CA PHE A 365 3.87 -7.78 21.36
C PHE A 365 4.32 -6.94 20.16
N LEU A 366 4.97 -7.54 19.17
CA LEU A 366 5.35 -6.83 17.94
C LEU A 366 4.13 -6.34 17.17
N GLN A 367 3.10 -7.18 17.04
CA GLN A 367 1.83 -6.78 16.42
C GLN A 367 1.23 -5.58 17.15
N PHE A 368 1.24 -5.61 18.49
CA PHE A 368 0.69 -4.54 19.31
C PHE A 368 1.46 -3.23 19.14
N THR A 369 2.79 -3.26 19.15
CA THR A 369 3.60 -2.03 19.12
C THR A 369 3.85 -1.52 17.70
N THR A 370 3.93 -2.40 16.71
CA THR A 370 4.39 -2.06 15.35
C THR A 370 3.33 -2.30 14.27
N GLY A 371 2.22 -2.98 14.58
CA GLY A 371 1.17 -3.32 13.63
C GLY A 371 1.47 -4.55 12.77
N THR A 372 2.59 -5.25 13.01
CA THR A 372 2.95 -6.52 12.36
C THR A 372 3.76 -7.38 13.31
N ASP A 373 3.70 -8.70 13.17
CA ASP A 373 4.47 -9.64 13.97
C ASP A 373 5.85 -9.97 13.35
N ARG A 374 6.24 -9.27 12.29
CA ARG A 374 7.47 -9.49 11.52
C ARG A 374 8.50 -8.38 11.69
N ALA A 375 9.77 -8.74 11.50
CA ALA A 375 10.90 -7.83 11.55
C ALA A 375 11.20 -7.25 10.14
N PRO A 376 11.58 -5.97 10.02
CA PRO A 376 12.00 -5.39 8.75
C PRO A 376 13.32 -6.01 8.25
N VAL A 377 13.67 -5.70 7.01
CA VAL A 377 14.95 -6.13 6.43
C VAL A 377 16.10 -5.55 7.25
N GLY A 378 16.95 -6.42 7.79
CA GLY A 378 17.99 -6.07 8.75
C GLY A 378 17.67 -6.38 10.22
N GLY A 379 16.50 -6.96 10.50
CA GLY A 379 16.11 -7.45 11.82
C GLY A 379 15.42 -6.40 12.70
N LEU A 380 15.04 -6.80 13.92
CA LEU A 380 14.29 -5.93 14.83
C LEU A 380 15.08 -4.70 15.28
N GLY A 381 16.42 -4.72 15.24
CA GLY A 381 17.24 -3.53 15.54
C GLY A 381 17.08 -2.38 14.54
N LYS A 382 16.46 -2.60 13.38
CA LYS A 382 16.07 -1.50 12.47
C LYS A 382 14.74 -0.87 12.85
N LEU A 383 13.95 -1.50 13.72
CA LEU A 383 12.79 -0.87 14.32
C LEU A 383 13.27 0.12 15.38
N LYS A 384 13.06 1.40 15.12
CA LYS A 384 13.18 2.44 16.13
C LYS A 384 11.95 2.40 17.02
N MET A 385 11.91 1.45 17.95
CA MET A 385 10.86 1.39 18.96
C MET A 385 11.10 2.47 20.00
N ILE A 386 10.03 3.15 20.42
CA ILE A 386 10.08 4.19 21.45
C ILE A 386 9.20 3.77 22.61
N ILE A 387 9.74 3.75 23.83
CA ILE A 387 8.95 3.53 25.05
C ILE A 387 8.76 4.87 25.76
N ALA A 388 7.54 5.40 25.70
CA ALA A 388 7.19 6.69 26.26
C ALA A 388 6.35 6.54 27.53
N LYS A 389 6.69 7.32 28.56
CA LYS A 389 5.93 7.32 29.82
C LYS A 389 4.53 7.89 29.65
N ASN A 390 3.51 7.11 30.03
CA ASN A 390 2.11 7.51 29.92
C ASN A 390 1.44 7.75 31.29
N GLY A 391 2.04 8.65 32.06
CA GLY A 391 1.58 9.00 33.41
C GLY A 391 2.05 8.03 34.51
N PRO A 392 1.59 8.24 35.75
CA PRO A 392 1.98 7.44 36.91
C PRO A 392 1.32 6.04 36.91
N ASP A 393 1.48 5.28 37.99
CA ASP A 393 0.81 4.00 38.18
C ASP A 393 -0.72 4.15 38.02
N THR A 394 -1.32 3.31 37.19
CA THR A 394 -2.76 3.29 36.95
C THR A 394 -3.24 1.87 36.70
N GLU A 395 -4.56 1.69 36.66
CA GLU A 395 -5.19 0.43 36.21
C GLU A 395 -5.35 0.33 34.68
N ARG A 396 -4.98 1.39 33.95
CA ARG A 396 -5.09 1.43 32.49
C ARG A 396 -4.11 0.44 31.87
N LEU A 397 -4.51 -0.16 30.76
CA LEU A 397 -3.61 -0.96 29.92
C LEU A 397 -2.62 -0.03 29.20
N PRO A 398 -1.39 -0.50 28.88
CA PRO A 398 -0.54 0.23 27.96
C PRO A 398 -1.23 0.34 26.61
N THR A 399 -0.89 1.38 25.85
CA THR A 399 -1.40 1.65 24.50
C THR A 399 -0.24 1.84 23.54
N SER A 400 -0.49 1.83 22.23
CA SER A 400 0.56 1.98 21.22
C SER A 400 0.13 2.89 20.08
N HIS A 401 1.12 3.52 19.45
CA HIS A 401 0.99 4.15 18.14
C HIS A 401 1.84 3.35 17.15
N THR A 402 1.21 2.40 16.47
CA THR A 402 1.85 1.46 15.54
C THR A 402 2.55 2.15 14.37
N CYS A 403 2.04 3.30 13.92
CA CYS A 403 2.64 4.11 12.85
C CYS A 403 4.06 4.58 13.19
N PHE A 404 4.33 4.86 14.48
CA PHE A 404 5.62 5.37 14.95
C PHE A 404 6.39 4.36 15.82
N ASN A 405 5.88 3.12 15.95
CA ASN A 405 6.42 2.10 16.85
C ASN A 405 6.55 2.59 18.31
N VAL A 406 5.61 3.43 18.77
CA VAL A 406 5.64 4.01 20.12
C VAL A 406 4.77 3.16 21.04
N LEU A 407 5.36 2.70 22.15
CA LEU A 407 4.66 2.06 23.26
C LEU A 407 4.46 3.08 24.38
N LEU A 408 3.20 3.39 24.68
CA LEU A 408 2.80 4.25 25.78
C LEU A 408 2.63 3.42 27.05
N LEU A 409 3.62 3.51 27.94
CA LEU A 409 3.74 2.65 29.12
C LEU A 409 3.52 3.46 30.42
N PRO A 410 2.43 3.23 31.16
CA PRO A 410 2.26 3.79 32.50
C PRO A 410 3.36 3.33 33.46
N GLU A 411 3.72 4.17 34.43
CA GLU A 411 4.75 3.88 35.43
C GLU A 411 4.19 2.98 36.55
N TYR A 412 3.96 1.71 36.20
CA TYR A 412 3.37 0.73 37.12
C TYR A 412 4.22 0.55 38.39
N SER A 413 3.53 0.31 39.50
CA SER A 413 4.15 0.20 40.83
C SER A 413 4.89 -1.12 41.09
N SER A 414 4.70 -2.15 40.26
CA SER A 414 5.41 -3.43 40.39
C SER A 414 5.60 -4.16 39.06
N LYS A 415 6.62 -5.02 39.01
CA LYS A 415 6.92 -5.92 37.89
C LYS A 415 5.75 -6.85 37.57
N GLU A 416 5.07 -7.38 38.58
CA GLU A 416 3.93 -8.28 38.40
C GLU A 416 2.76 -7.55 37.72
N LYS A 417 2.49 -6.31 38.16
CA LYS A 417 1.45 -5.46 37.58
C LYS A 417 1.80 -5.11 36.13
N LEU A 418 3.06 -4.73 35.86
CA LEU A 418 3.54 -4.50 34.51
C LEU A 418 3.32 -5.73 33.61
N LYS A 419 3.74 -6.92 34.06
CA LYS A 419 3.59 -8.17 33.30
C LYS A 419 2.12 -8.48 33.00
N GLU A 420 1.27 -8.39 34.02
CA GLU A 420 -0.16 -8.67 33.91
C GLU A 420 -0.85 -7.72 32.93
N ARG A 421 -0.57 -6.41 33.03
CA ARG A 421 -1.17 -5.40 32.14
C ARG A 421 -0.64 -5.48 30.71
N LEU A 422 0.67 -5.71 30.54
CA LEU A 422 1.26 -5.89 29.22
C LEU A 422 0.71 -7.12 28.52
N LEU A 423 0.64 -8.27 29.20
CA LEU A 423 0.07 -9.50 28.66
C LEU A 423 -1.40 -9.33 28.27
N LYS A 424 -2.19 -8.65 29.11
CA LYS A 424 -3.57 -8.31 28.77
C LYS A 424 -3.63 -7.42 27.51
N ALA A 425 -2.85 -6.35 27.44
CA ALA A 425 -2.86 -5.46 26.29
C ALA A 425 -2.55 -6.18 24.97
N ILE A 426 -1.46 -6.97 24.92
CA ILE A 426 -1.06 -7.66 23.69
C ILE A 426 -2.04 -8.77 23.28
N THR A 427 -2.76 -9.36 24.24
CA THR A 427 -3.74 -10.43 23.97
C THR A 427 -5.09 -9.84 23.53
N TYR A 428 -5.51 -8.72 24.11
CA TYR A 428 -6.83 -8.11 23.88
C TYR A 428 -6.84 -7.02 22.80
N ALA A 429 -5.70 -6.60 22.25
CA ALA A 429 -5.62 -5.54 21.26
C ALA A 429 -6.38 -5.81 19.95
N LYS A 430 -6.57 -7.07 19.54
CA LYS A 430 -7.43 -7.41 18.38
C LYS A 430 -8.94 -7.36 18.68
N GLY A 431 -9.34 -7.18 19.94
CA GLY A 431 -10.74 -7.23 20.39
C GLY A 431 -11.36 -5.90 20.80
N PHE A 432 -10.56 -4.85 20.97
CA PHE A 432 -11.03 -3.50 21.28
C PHE A 432 -10.23 -2.48 20.46
N GLY A 433 -10.52 -2.44 19.16
CA GLY A 433 -10.35 -1.19 18.40
C GLY A 433 -11.20 -0.12 19.09
N MET A 434 -10.61 1.05 19.30
CA MET A 434 -11.21 2.21 19.97
C MET A 434 -12.70 2.37 19.59
N LEU A 435 -13.58 2.27 20.59
CA LEU A 435 -14.93 2.82 20.55
C LEU A 435 -14.88 4.35 20.60
#